data_AF-A0A075LSQ3-F1
#
_entry.id   AF-A0A075LSQ3-F1
#
_cell.length_a   1.000
_cell.length_b   1.000
_cell.length_c   1.000
_cell.angle_alpha   90.00
_cell.angle_beta   90.00
_cell.angle_gamma   90.00
#
_symmetry.space_group_name_H-M   'P 1'
#
loop_
_entity.id
_entity.type
_entity.pdbx_description
1 polymer ?
#
loop_
_entity_poly.entity_id
_entity_poly.type
_entity_poly.pdbx_seq_one_letter_code
_entity_poly.pdbx_strand_id
1 'polypeptide(L)'
;MEDVERVISNILEKVKNHRKLYDANEEAVKQHLIGEIFEVLGWEWQNPNEVRPEERTEDGRADYALVLGGKVISFVEAKNLSVKILKNEKPLRQLGKYCFSRGVTYGILTNGLQWIVIKAFEEGSTLKDRILFLVDLEKEPPKRSALKLSLLSKSRIKELERLAKLLQYFEESFRALKREGFDEDELIGYLRSEGMLKGLLPIVPISSIDTTDEEPKKVYIYESSRKVLESQIKGWYDVLSTVLEYLLIAADLREEERKELSTLYKYSKKIPKEKILTLLKEIERHFNVRISIEFS
;
A
#
# COMPACT_ATOMS: atom_id res chain seq x y z
N MET A 1 -0.21 -3.98 7.42
CA MET A 1 -0.39 -5.21 6.62
C MET A 1 -0.63 -6.41 7.53
N GLU A 2 0.18 -6.59 8.58
CA GLU A 2 -0.05 -7.62 9.61
C GLU A 2 -1.45 -7.54 10.23
N ASP A 3 -1.97 -6.34 10.47
CA ASP A 3 -3.34 -6.17 10.97
C ASP A 3 -4.40 -6.70 10.01
N VAL A 4 -4.24 -6.48 8.70
CA VAL A 4 -5.17 -6.97 7.67
C VAL A 4 -5.13 -8.50 7.60
N GLU A 5 -3.94 -9.09 7.70
CA GLU A 5 -3.76 -10.54 7.73
C GLU A 5 -4.43 -11.19 8.95
N ARG A 6 -4.30 -10.54 10.12
CA ARG A 6 -4.99 -10.96 11.35
C ARG A 6 -6.51 -10.90 11.21
N VAL A 7 -7.04 -9.81 10.64
CA VAL A 7 -8.50 -9.69 10.40
C VAL A 7 -9.00 -10.76 9.42
N ILE A 8 -8.26 -11.03 8.33
CA ILE A 8 -8.58 -12.12 7.40
C ILE A 8 -8.65 -13.46 8.14
N SER A 9 -7.70 -13.72 9.04
CA SER A 9 -7.64 -14.97 9.82
C SER A 9 -8.86 -15.09 10.74
N ASN A 10 -9.24 -14.01 11.43
CA ASN A 10 -10.44 -13.96 12.27
C ASN A 10 -11.73 -14.17 11.45
N ILE A 11 -11.82 -13.59 10.26
CA ILE A 11 -12.94 -13.76 9.33
C ILE A 11 -13.08 -15.22 8.90
N LEU A 12 -11.96 -15.87 8.53
CA LEU A 12 -11.95 -17.28 8.16
C LEU A 12 -12.42 -18.17 9.32
N GLU A 13 -12.03 -17.84 10.55
CA GLU A 13 -12.47 -18.57 11.74
C GLU A 13 -13.96 -18.38 12.03
N LYS A 14 -14.47 -17.14 11.94
CA LYS A 14 -15.91 -16.84 12.05
C LYS A 14 -16.72 -17.61 11.02
N VAL A 15 -16.28 -17.60 9.76
CA VAL A 15 -16.96 -18.31 8.68
C VAL A 15 -16.94 -19.81 8.93
N LYS A 16 -15.81 -20.38 9.37
CA LYS A 16 -15.73 -21.80 9.73
C LYS A 16 -16.75 -22.16 10.82
N ASN A 17 -16.89 -21.33 11.85
CA ASN A 17 -17.76 -21.60 12.99
C ASN A 17 -19.25 -21.30 12.71
N HIS A 18 -19.55 -20.38 11.79
CA HIS A 18 -20.91 -19.86 11.56
C HIS A 18 -21.33 -19.84 10.09
N ARG A 19 -20.77 -20.71 9.23
CA ARG A 19 -21.02 -20.72 7.77
C ARG A 19 -22.51 -20.65 7.39
N LYS A 20 -23.37 -21.44 8.05
CA LYS A 20 -24.82 -21.45 7.77
C LYS A 20 -25.48 -20.08 7.95
N LEU A 21 -25.03 -19.28 8.91
CA LEU A 21 -25.52 -17.91 9.11
C LEU A 21 -25.16 -17.04 7.90
N TYR A 22 -23.89 -17.06 7.49
CA TYR A 22 -23.40 -16.22 6.40
C TYR A 22 -23.90 -16.67 5.02
N ASP A 23 -24.19 -17.96 4.83
CA ASP A 23 -24.83 -18.46 3.61
C ASP A 23 -26.25 -17.93 3.44
N ALA A 24 -26.98 -17.76 4.55
CA ALA A 24 -28.38 -17.35 4.55
C ALA A 24 -28.60 -15.84 4.70
N ASN A 25 -27.67 -15.12 5.34
CA ASN A 25 -27.86 -13.75 5.77
C ASN A 25 -26.80 -12.80 5.19
N GLU A 26 -27.19 -12.02 4.18
CA GLU A 26 -26.34 -11.01 3.55
C GLU A 26 -25.97 -9.87 4.52
N GLU A 27 -26.89 -9.47 5.41
CA GLU A 27 -26.64 -8.41 6.38
C GLU A 27 -25.58 -8.84 7.41
N ALA A 28 -25.60 -10.11 7.83
CA ALA A 28 -24.54 -10.65 8.68
C ALA A 28 -23.17 -10.64 7.98
N VAL A 29 -23.12 -10.89 6.66
CA VAL A 29 -21.88 -10.78 5.87
C VAL A 29 -21.39 -9.33 5.84
N LYS A 30 -22.30 -8.37 5.58
CA LYS A 30 -22.00 -6.94 5.56
C LYS A 30 -21.40 -6.47 6.90
N GLN A 31 -22.07 -6.79 8.01
CA GLN A 31 -21.67 -6.29 9.33
C GLN A 31 -20.46 -7.05 9.90
N HIS A 32 -20.42 -8.38 9.83
CA HIS A 32 -19.44 -9.16 10.59
C HIS A 32 -18.15 -9.46 9.81
N LEU A 33 -18.18 -9.35 8.47
CA LEU A 33 -17.05 -9.70 7.60
C LEU A 33 -16.56 -8.50 6.79
N ILE A 34 -17.45 -7.86 6.02
CA ILE A 34 -17.08 -6.75 5.12
C ILE A 34 -16.67 -5.52 5.93
N GLY A 35 -17.46 -5.16 6.95
CA GLY A 35 -17.16 -4.03 7.83
C GLY A 35 -15.76 -4.12 8.45
N GLU A 36 -15.39 -5.27 9.03
CA GLU A 36 -14.07 -5.45 9.65
C GLU A 36 -12.91 -5.27 8.67
N ILE A 37 -13.07 -5.70 7.41
CA ILE A 37 -12.08 -5.47 6.37
C ILE A 37 -11.94 -3.98 6.09
N PHE A 38 -13.04 -3.25 5.91
CA PHE A 38 -12.95 -1.81 5.63
C PHE A 38 -12.42 -1.00 6.82
N GLU A 39 -12.78 -1.36 8.05
CA GLU A 39 -12.24 -0.75 9.27
C GLU A 39 -10.72 -0.89 9.35
N VAL A 40 -10.17 -2.11 9.17
CA VAL A 40 -8.71 -2.31 9.19
C VAL A 40 -8.00 -1.66 8.00
N LEU A 41 -8.73 -1.41 6.91
CA LEU A 41 -8.25 -0.65 5.75
C LEU A 41 -8.29 0.88 5.96
N GLY A 42 -8.67 1.34 7.15
CA GLY A 42 -8.66 2.73 7.56
C GLY A 42 -9.89 3.53 7.13
N TRP A 43 -10.99 2.85 6.80
CA TRP A 43 -12.29 3.48 6.60
C TRP A 43 -13.03 3.56 7.92
N GLU A 44 -13.56 4.73 8.26
CA GLU A 44 -14.46 4.84 9.41
C GLU A 44 -15.85 4.33 9.01
N TRP A 45 -16.14 3.05 9.28
CA TRP A 45 -17.33 2.34 8.78
C TRP A 45 -18.66 2.98 9.22
N GLN A 46 -18.67 3.64 10.38
CA GLN A 46 -19.84 4.33 10.92
C GLN A 46 -19.90 5.82 10.56
N ASN A 47 -18.92 6.35 9.83
CA ASN A 47 -18.86 7.75 9.45
C ASN A 47 -19.53 7.97 8.07
N PRO A 48 -20.67 8.67 7.98
CA PRO A 48 -21.38 8.90 6.72
C PRO A 48 -20.63 9.81 5.72
N ASN A 49 -19.55 10.46 6.16
CA ASN A 49 -18.66 11.20 5.26
C ASN A 49 -17.66 10.28 4.56
N GLU A 50 -17.55 9.01 4.97
CA GLU A 50 -16.60 8.02 4.45
C GLU A 50 -17.29 6.78 3.91
N VAL A 51 -18.28 6.27 4.62
CA VAL A 51 -19.06 5.09 4.23
C VAL A 51 -20.53 5.43 4.34
N ARG A 52 -21.20 5.49 3.20
CA ARG A 52 -22.65 5.70 3.14
C ARG A 52 -23.29 4.36 2.87
N PRO A 53 -24.06 3.79 3.80
CA PRO A 53 -24.88 2.65 3.46
C PRO A 53 -25.87 3.09 2.40
N GLU A 54 -26.16 2.16 1.52
CA GLU A 54 -27.44 2.12 0.86
C GLU A 54 -27.68 3.37 -0.03
N GLU A 55 -26.64 3.70 -0.80
CA GLU A 55 -26.53 4.88 -1.64
C GLU A 55 -27.37 4.69 -2.92
N ARG A 56 -28.28 5.64 -3.18
CA ARG A 56 -29.19 5.58 -4.33
C ARG A 56 -28.46 5.90 -5.64
N THR A 57 -28.81 5.15 -6.66
CA THR A 57 -28.42 5.37 -8.06
C THR A 57 -29.68 5.46 -8.93
N GLU A 58 -29.53 5.84 -10.19
CA GLU A 58 -30.68 5.89 -11.12
C GLU A 58 -31.25 4.50 -11.41
N ASP A 59 -30.39 3.48 -11.35
CA ASP A 59 -30.72 2.10 -11.68
C ASP A 59 -31.00 1.23 -10.43
N GLY A 60 -30.99 1.81 -9.23
CA GLY A 60 -31.22 1.10 -7.97
C GLY A 60 -30.46 1.69 -6.78
N ARG A 61 -29.82 0.82 -6.00
CA ARG A 61 -29.14 1.18 -4.75
C ARG A 61 -27.93 0.27 -4.57
N ALA A 62 -26.77 0.89 -4.30
CA ALA A 62 -25.59 0.15 -3.90
C ALA A 62 -25.60 -0.04 -2.38
N ASP A 63 -25.15 -1.19 -1.91
CA ASP A 63 -25.15 -1.48 -0.46
C ASP A 63 -24.29 -0.52 0.34
N TYR A 64 -23.15 -0.08 -0.22
CA TYR A 64 -22.35 1.00 0.34
C TYR A 64 -21.71 1.85 -0.75
N ALA A 65 -21.45 3.11 -0.40
CA ALA A 65 -20.59 4.01 -1.15
C ALA A 65 -19.40 4.43 -0.29
N LEU A 66 -18.19 4.29 -0.83
CA LEU A 66 -16.97 4.80 -0.24
C LEU A 66 -16.74 6.23 -0.71
N VAL A 67 -16.56 7.14 0.24
CA VAL A 67 -16.49 8.59 0.01
C VAL A 67 -15.14 9.12 0.47
N LEU A 68 -14.44 9.82 -0.43
CA LEU A 68 -13.14 10.41 -0.13
C LEU A 68 -13.09 11.84 -0.65
N GLY A 69 -12.85 12.80 0.26
CA GLY A 69 -12.87 14.22 -0.08
C GLY A 69 -14.22 14.70 -0.61
N GLY A 70 -15.32 14.19 -0.04
CA GLY A 70 -16.69 14.55 -0.43
C GLY A 70 -17.20 13.92 -1.72
N LYS A 71 -16.37 13.11 -2.42
CA LYS A 71 -16.74 12.42 -3.66
C LYS A 71 -16.87 10.93 -3.44
N VAL A 72 -17.90 10.32 -4.03
CA VAL A 72 -18.03 8.86 -4.07
C VAL A 72 -16.97 8.31 -5.02
N ILE A 73 -16.05 7.49 -4.52
CA ILE A 73 -14.95 6.90 -5.29
C ILE A 73 -15.21 5.45 -5.69
N SER A 74 -16.04 4.74 -4.92
CA SER A 74 -16.35 3.33 -5.17
C SER A 74 -17.73 2.98 -4.64
N PHE A 75 -18.42 2.09 -5.34
CA PHE A 75 -19.57 1.38 -4.79
C PHE A 75 -19.16 -0.01 -4.32
N VAL A 76 -19.78 -0.46 -3.23
CA VAL A 76 -19.65 -1.82 -2.70
C VAL A 76 -21.00 -2.50 -2.81
N GLU A 77 -21.05 -3.64 -3.50
CA GLU A 77 -22.19 -4.53 -3.58
C GLU A 77 -21.85 -5.80 -2.80
N ALA A 78 -22.64 -6.12 -1.79
CA ALA A 78 -22.48 -7.30 -0.97
C ALA A 78 -23.44 -8.42 -1.42
N LYS A 79 -23.05 -9.65 -1.15
CA LYS A 79 -23.91 -10.83 -1.28
C LYS A 79 -23.72 -11.74 -0.08
N ASN A 80 -24.71 -12.57 0.21
CA ASN A 80 -24.51 -13.66 1.16
C ASN A 80 -23.50 -14.69 0.60
N LEU A 81 -22.97 -15.53 1.48
CA LEU A 81 -21.86 -16.43 1.17
C LEU A 81 -22.24 -17.54 0.18
N SER A 82 -23.53 -17.87 0.07
CA SER A 82 -24.02 -18.89 -0.87
C SER A 82 -23.91 -18.45 -2.35
N VAL A 83 -23.84 -17.13 -2.60
CA VAL A 83 -23.70 -16.59 -3.96
C VAL A 83 -22.26 -16.75 -4.43
N LYS A 84 -22.07 -17.56 -5.48
CA LYS A 84 -20.78 -17.77 -6.14
C LYS A 84 -20.43 -16.60 -7.07
N ILE A 85 -20.01 -15.47 -6.50
CA ILE A 85 -19.79 -14.23 -7.26
C ILE A 85 -18.73 -14.36 -8.36
N LEU A 86 -17.71 -15.21 -8.19
CA LEU A 86 -16.69 -15.46 -9.21
C LEU A 86 -17.21 -16.22 -10.44
N LYS A 87 -18.39 -16.85 -10.34
CA LYS A 87 -19.02 -17.63 -11.43
C LYS A 87 -20.27 -16.97 -11.99
N ASN A 88 -20.87 -16.05 -11.24
CA ASN A 88 -22.10 -15.38 -11.61
C ASN A 88 -21.82 -13.92 -11.95
N GLU A 89 -21.88 -13.58 -13.23
CA GLU A 89 -21.62 -12.21 -13.70
C GLU A 89 -22.78 -11.24 -13.44
N LYS A 90 -23.99 -11.71 -13.08
CA LYS A 90 -25.16 -10.83 -12.96
C LYS A 90 -24.96 -9.70 -11.93
N PRO A 91 -24.52 -9.98 -10.69
CA PRO A 91 -24.29 -8.91 -9.71
C PRO A 91 -23.18 -7.96 -10.15
N LEU A 92 -22.14 -8.47 -10.82
CA LEU A 92 -21.04 -7.65 -11.32
C LEU A 92 -21.53 -6.68 -12.42
N ARG A 93 -22.40 -7.15 -13.32
CA ARG A 93 -23.02 -6.31 -14.36
C ARG A 93 -23.91 -5.23 -13.76
N GLN A 94 -24.67 -5.55 -12.71
CA GLN A 94 -25.51 -4.58 -11.99
C GLN A 94 -24.65 -3.50 -11.34
N LEU A 95 -23.62 -3.89 -10.60
CA LEU A 95 -22.66 -2.97 -10.00
C LEU A 95 -21.98 -2.08 -11.06
N GLY A 96 -21.54 -2.64 -12.18
CA GLY A 96 -20.95 -1.88 -13.28
C GLY A 96 -21.88 -0.80 -13.85
N LYS A 97 -23.19 -1.08 -13.93
CA LYS A 97 -24.20 -0.08 -14.34
C LYS A 97 -24.31 1.04 -13.32
N TYR A 98 -24.38 0.72 -12.02
CA TYR A 98 -24.43 1.71 -10.94
C TYR A 98 -23.23 2.65 -10.98
N CYS A 99 -22.03 2.09 -11.10
CA CYS A 99 -20.83 2.90 -11.19
C CYS A 99 -20.84 3.81 -12.43
N PHE A 100 -21.25 3.28 -13.59
CA PHE A 100 -21.30 4.04 -14.83
C PHE A 100 -22.32 5.19 -14.78
N SER A 101 -23.55 4.97 -14.32
CA SER A 101 -24.59 6.00 -14.28
C SER A 101 -24.28 7.15 -13.33
N ARG A 102 -23.44 6.93 -12.30
CA ARG A 102 -23.05 7.94 -11.32
C ARG A 102 -21.62 8.49 -11.52
N GLY A 103 -20.93 8.06 -12.57
CA GLY A 103 -19.54 8.45 -12.82
C GLY A 103 -18.56 8.03 -11.71
N VAL A 104 -18.88 6.97 -10.97
CA VAL A 104 -18.05 6.43 -9.88
C VAL A 104 -16.95 5.58 -10.49
N THR A 105 -15.70 5.77 -10.07
CA THR A 105 -14.52 5.20 -10.73
C THR A 105 -14.42 3.67 -10.58
N TYR A 106 -14.74 3.16 -9.39
CA TYR A 106 -14.52 1.75 -9.05
C TYR A 106 -15.80 1.07 -8.56
N GLY A 107 -15.85 -0.25 -8.72
CA GLY A 107 -16.87 -1.12 -8.15
C GLY A 107 -16.22 -2.28 -7.40
N ILE A 108 -16.75 -2.61 -6.22
CA ILE A 108 -16.34 -3.74 -5.40
C ILE A 108 -17.53 -4.66 -5.21
N LEU A 109 -17.46 -5.89 -5.70
CA LEU A 109 -18.45 -6.94 -5.44
C LEU A 109 -17.86 -7.97 -4.49
N THR A 110 -18.54 -8.28 -3.39
CA THR A 110 -18.03 -9.20 -2.39
C THR A 110 -19.10 -10.02 -1.68
N ASN A 111 -18.74 -11.19 -1.16
CA ASN A 111 -19.55 -11.95 -0.20
C ASN A 111 -18.79 -12.19 1.12
N GLY A 112 -17.85 -11.30 1.45
CA GLY A 112 -16.95 -11.41 2.61
C GLY A 112 -15.72 -12.29 2.36
N LEU A 113 -15.87 -13.44 1.70
CA LEU A 113 -14.73 -14.33 1.37
C LEU A 113 -14.15 -14.09 -0.01
N GLN A 114 -14.99 -13.76 -0.98
CA GLN A 114 -14.59 -13.47 -2.35
C GLN A 114 -14.76 -11.99 -2.63
N TRP A 115 -13.84 -11.42 -3.40
CA TRP A 115 -13.83 -10.01 -3.76
C TRP A 115 -13.49 -9.87 -5.24
N ILE A 116 -14.29 -9.09 -5.95
CA ILE A 116 -14.06 -8.68 -7.34
C ILE A 116 -13.99 -7.17 -7.36
N VAL A 117 -12.87 -6.62 -7.83
CA VAL A 117 -12.68 -5.18 -7.95
C VAL A 117 -12.59 -4.82 -9.43
N ILE A 118 -13.42 -3.86 -9.85
CA ILE A 118 -13.51 -3.43 -11.25
C ILE A 118 -13.31 -1.93 -11.40
N LYS A 119 -12.85 -1.54 -12.58
CA LYS A 119 -12.97 -0.18 -13.09
C LYS A 119 -14.32 -0.01 -13.78
N ALA A 120 -15.02 1.08 -13.47
CA ALA A 120 -16.40 1.30 -13.92
C ALA A 120 -16.52 1.57 -15.42
N PHE A 121 -15.49 2.14 -16.05
CA PHE A 121 -15.48 2.47 -17.47
C PHE A 121 -14.05 2.45 -18.02
N GLU A 122 -13.90 1.86 -19.20
CA GLU A 122 -12.68 1.90 -20.02
C GLU A 122 -13.11 1.66 -21.47
N GLU A 123 -12.64 2.51 -22.37
CA GLU A 123 -13.05 2.49 -23.76
C GLU A 123 -12.61 1.20 -24.46
N GLY A 124 -13.47 0.63 -25.31
CA GLY A 124 -13.16 -0.59 -26.06
C GLY A 124 -13.03 -1.87 -25.22
N SER A 125 -13.41 -1.84 -23.94
CA SER A 125 -13.24 -2.96 -23.00
C SER A 125 -14.57 -3.62 -22.61
N THR A 126 -14.53 -4.92 -22.32
CA THR A 126 -15.66 -5.62 -21.69
C THR A 126 -15.63 -5.44 -20.17
N LEU A 127 -16.67 -5.91 -19.46
CA LEU A 127 -16.65 -5.93 -17.99
C LEU A 127 -15.55 -6.83 -17.41
N LYS A 128 -15.16 -7.89 -18.13
CA LYS A 128 -14.10 -8.80 -17.68
C LYS A 128 -12.72 -8.16 -17.78
N ASP A 129 -12.48 -7.44 -18.87
CA ASP A 129 -11.21 -6.74 -19.10
C ASP A 129 -10.96 -5.65 -18.06
N ARG A 130 -12.03 -5.14 -17.45
CA ARG A 130 -12.01 -4.10 -16.41
C ARG A 130 -11.83 -4.65 -14.99
N ILE A 131 -11.68 -5.96 -14.81
CA ILE A 131 -11.37 -6.53 -13.49
C ILE A 131 -9.92 -6.17 -13.14
N LEU A 132 -9.75 -5.39 -12.07
CA LEU A 132 -8.44 -4.98 -11.58
C LEU A 132 -7.76 -6.11 -10.81
N PHE A 133 -8.50 -6.80 -9.93
CA PHE A 133 -8.05 -8.02 -9.28
C PHE A 133 -9.21 -8.80 -8.64
N LEU A 134 -8.88 -10.04 -8.28
CA LEU A 134 -9.73 -10.96 -7.55
C LEU A 134 -9.03 -11.39 -6.26
N VAL A 135 -9.81 -11.61 -5.21
CA VAL A 135 -9.36 -12.26 -3.97
C VAL A 135 -10.35 -13.36 -3.60
N ASP A 136 -9.83 -14.55 -3.29
CA ASP A 136 -10.58 -15.62 -2.64
C ASP A 136 -9.87 -16.02 -1.34
N LEU A 137 -10.41 -15.59 -0.19
CA LEU A 137 -9.78 -15.78 1.12
C LEU A 137 -9.61 -17.26 1.50
N GLU A 138 -10.41 -18.17 0.93
CA GLU A 138 -10.29 -19.61 1.20
C GLU A 138 -9.28 -20.31 0.28
N LYS A 139 -8.90 -19.68 -0.84
CA LYS A 139 -8.03 -20.27 -1.86
C LYS A 139 -6.68 -19.58 -2.03
N GLU A 140 -6.49 -18.44 -1.38
CA GLU A 140 -5.25 -17.67 -1.41
C GLU A 140 -4.61 -17.59 -0.03
N PRO A 141 -3.27 -17.60 0.07
CA PRO A 141 -2.58 -17.36 1.33
C PRO A 141 -3.00 -16.02 1.96
N PRO A 142 -3.22 -15.96 3.30
CA PRO A 142 -3.67 -14.74 3.98
C PRO A 142 -2.84 -13.50 3.64
N LYS A 143 -1.51 -13.63 3.59
CA LYS A 143 -0.59 -12.54 3.23
C LYS A 143 -0.80 -11.99 1.82
N ARG A 144 -1.09 -12.87 0.85
CA ARG A 144 -1.39 -12.48 -0.55
C ARG A 144 -2.72 -11.74 -0.62
N SER A 145 -3.74 -12.28 0.04
CA SER A 145 -5.06 -11.66 0.16
C SER A 145 -4.98 -10.29 0.85
N ALA A 146 -4.21 -10.19 1.93
CA ALA A 146 -3.97 -8.94 2.67
C ALA A 146 -3.32 -7.88 1.80
N LEU A 147 -2.31 -8.24 1.00
CA LEU A 147 -1.67 -7.31 0.07
C LEU A 147 -2.68 -6.78 -0.97
N LYS A 148 -3.45 -7.66 -1.62
CA LYS A 148 -4.46 -7.25 -2.61
C LYS A 148 -5.56 -6.39 -2.00
N LEU A 149 -6.12 -6.80 -0.86
CA LEU A 149 -7.16 -6.01 -0.17
C LEU A 149 -6.62 -4.67 0.34
N SER A 150 -5.33 -4.58 0.71
CA SER A 150 -4.71 -3.31 1.12
C SER A 150 -4.75 -2.22 0.05
N LEU A 151 -4.92 -2.58 -1.22
CA LEU A 151 -5.09 -1.62 -2.32
C LEU A 151 -6.39 -0.81 -2.18
N LEU A 152 -7.40 -1.36 -1.47
CA LEU A 152 -8.67 -0.70 -1.18
C LEU A 152 -8.59 0.23 0.06
N SER A 153 -7.41 0.37 0.69
CA SER A 153 -7.26 1.26 1.84
C SER A 153 -7.57 2.70 1.48
N LYS A 154 -8.09 3.46 2.45
CA LYS A 154 -8.39 4.88 2.28
C LYS A 154 -7.20 5.69 1.75
N SER A 155 -5.99 5.30 2.15
CA SER A 155 -4.73 5.93 1.72
C SER A 155 -4.26 5.53 0.31
N ARG A 156 -4.70 4.39 -0.24
CA ARG A 156 -4.19 3.85 -1.51
C ARG A 156 -5.22 3.79 -2.63
N ILE A 157 -6.51 3.88 -2.32
CA ILE A 157 -7.59 3.66 -3.29
C ILE A 157 -7.57 4.63 -4.49
N LYS A 158 -6.96 5.81 -4.34
CA LYS A 158 -6.73 6.73 -5.47
C LYS A 158 -5.73 6.19 -6.51
N GLU A 159 -4.80 5.36 -6.07
CA GLU A 159 -3.78 4.70 -6.89
C GLU A 159 -4.13 3.24 -7.23
N LEU A 160 -5.36 2.81 -6.90
CA LEU A 160 -5.83 1.43 -7.01
C LEU A 160 -5.52 0.81 -8.37
N GLU A 161 -5.89 1.48 -9.46
CA GLU A 161 -5.64 0.98 -10.82
C GLU A 161 -4.15 0.81 -11.11
N ARG A 162 -3.33 1.80 -10.76
CA ARG A 162 -1.87 1.78 -11.00
C ARG A 162 -1.24 0.61 -10.25
N LEU A 163 -1.56 0.47 -8.96
CA LEU A 163 -0.98 -0.55 -8.10
C LEU A 163 -1.46 -1.96 -8.49
N ALA A 164 -2.74 -2.12 -8.88
CA ALA A 164 -3.27 -3.38 -9.39
C ALA A 164 -2.56 -3.81 -10.67
N LYS A 165 -2.35 -2.89 -11.62
CA LYS A 165 -1.59 -3.15 -12.87
C LYS A 165 -0.14 -3.56 -12.59
N LEU A 166 0.54 -2.88 -11.65
CA LEU A 166 1.91 -3.26 -11.27
C LEU A 166 1.97 -4.67 -10.68
N LEU A 167 1.01 -5.03 -9.81
CA LEU A 167 0.94 -6.38 -9.25
C LEU A 167 0.64 -7.43 -10.34
N GLN A 168 -0.26 -7.11 -11.28
CA GLN A 168 -0.55 -7.96 -12.42
C GLN A 168 0.70 -8.21 -13.27
N TYR A 169 1.41 -7.15 -13.67
CA TYR A 169 2.64 -7.27 -14.46
C TYR A 169 3.70 -8.09 -13.74
N PHE A 170 3.88 -7.86 -12.43
CA PHE A 170 4.78 -8.66 -11.61
C PHE A 170 4.45 -10.15 -11.70
N GLU A 171 3.18 -10.53 -11.52
CA GLU A 171 2.76 -11.93 -11.58
C GLU A 171 2.90 -12.54 -12.98
N GLU A 172 2.58 -11.78 -14.02
CA GLU A 172 2.70 -12.22 -15.41
C GLU A 172 4.16 -12.44 -15.80
N SER A 173 5.04 -11.49 -15.47
CA SER A 173 6.48 -11.61 -15.68
C SER A 173 7.07 -12.79 -14.92
N PHE A 174 6.71 -12.96 -13.64
CA PHE A 174 7.16 -14.09 -12.84
C PHE A 174 6.74 -15.44 -13.45
N ARG A 175 5.47 -15.57 -13.86
CA ARG A 175 4.97 -16.78 -14.54
C ARG A 175 5.57 -16.99 -15.92
N ALA A 176 5.92 -15.92 -16.65
CA ALA A 176 6.61 -16.01 -17.93
C ALA A 176 8.02 -16.58 -17.74
N LEU A 177 8.79 -16.04 -16.79
CA LEU A 177 10.13 -16.54 -16.47
C LEU A 177 10.12 -18.01 -16.04
N LYS A 178 9.15 -18.42 -15.21
CA LYS A 178 9.00 -19.84 -14.86
C LYS A 178 8.74 -20.74 -16.08
N ARG A 179 8.02 -20.25 -17.10
CA ARG A 179 7.78 -21.00 -18.35
C ARG A 179 9.02 -21.11 -19.23
N GLU A 180 9.91 -20.12 -19.16
CA GLU A 180 11.22 -20.15 -19.81
C GLU A 180 12.25 -21.03 -19.08
N GLY A 181 11.87 -21.67 -17.96
CA GLY A 181 12.69 -22.65 -17.25
C GLY A 181 13.49 -22.11 -16.06
N PHE A 182 13.28 -20.86 -15.65
CA PHE A 182 13.89 -20.30 -14.44
C PHE A 182 13.25 -20.89 -13.17
N ASP A 183 14.09 -21.24 -12.19
CA ASP A 183 13.64 -21.78 -10.91
C ASP A 183 12.98 -20.71 -10.01
N GLU A 184 12.01 -21.13 -9.21
CA GLU A 184 11.25 -20.22 -8.34
C GLU A 184 12.12 -19.58 -7.24
N ASP A 185 12.99 -20.36 -6.59
CA ASP A 185 13.86 -19.87 -5.53
C ASP A 185 14.94 -18.95 -6.11
N GLU A 186 15.41 -19.22 -7.33
CA GLU A 186 16.33 -18.32 -8.06
C GLU A 186 15.68 -16.97 -8.38
N LEU A 187 14.44 -16.95 -8.86
CA LEU A 187 13.72 -15.70 -9.16
C LEU A 187 13.40 -14.90 -7.89
N ILE A 188 12.99 -15.58 -6.82
CA ILE A 188 12.79 -14.94 -5.51
C ILE A 188 14.12 -14.43 -4.97
N GLY A 189 15.20 -15.20 -5.13
CA GLY A 189 16.56 -14.82 -4.80
C GLY A 189 16.99 -13.56 -5.55
N TYR A 190 16.74 -13.48 -6.86
CA TYR A 190 17.01 -12.32 -7.71
C TYR A 190 16.27 -11.06 -7.23
N LEU A 191 14.98 -11.17 -6.89
CA LEU A 191 14.20 -10.04 -6.37
C LEU A 191 14.67 -9.59 -4.99
N ARG A 192 15.09 -10.54 -4.13
CA ARG A 192 15.65 -10.21 -2.81
C ARG A 192 17.06 -9.65 -2.90
N SER A 193 17.83 -10.06 -3.90
CA SER A 193 19.19 -9.62 -4.15
C SER A 193 19.26 -8.24 -4.81
N GLU A 194 18.13 -7.66 -5.21
CA GLU A 194 18.03 -6.23 -5.55
C GLU A 194 18.49 -5.34 -4.38
N GLY A 195 18.37 -5.82 -3.13
CA GLY A 195 19.01 -5.23 -1.94
C GLY A 195 20.46 -5.68 -1.66
N MET A 196 20.93 -6.78 -2.26
CA MET A 196 22.34 -7.22 -2.25
C MET A 196 23.19 -6.49 -3.29
N LEU A 197 22.57 -5.78 -4.23
CA LEU A 197 23.23 -4.71 -4.94
C LEU A 197 23.79 -3.64 -3.99
N LYS A 198 23.52 -3.64 -2.68
CA LYS A 198 24.28 -2.84 -1.69
C LYS A 198 25.80 -3.01 -1.79
N GLY A 199 26.30 -4.16 -2.27
CA GLY A 199 27.73 -4.38 -2.53
C GLY A 199 28.18 -4.12 -3.98
N LEU A 200 27.27 -3.74 -4.88
CA LEU A 200 27.52 -3.57 -6.33
C LEU A 200 27.06 -2.19 -6.85
N LEU A 201 26.12 -1.55 -6.18
CA LEU A 201 25.69 -0.18 -6.39
C LEU A 201 26.51 0.70 -5.46
N PRO A 202 27.23 1.69 -6.01
CA PRO A 202 27.98 2.62 -5.19
C PRO A 202 27.05 3.52 -4.38
N ILE A 203 25.72 3.50 -4.49
CA ILE A 203 24.85 4.47 -3.79
C ILE A 203 23.60 3.78 -3.23
N VAL A 204 23.41 3.85 -1.91
CA VAL A 204 22.38 3.14 -1.14
C VAL A 204 21.53 4.15 -0.35
N PRO A 205 20.18 4.12 -0.41
CA PRO A 205 19.33 5.00 0.40
C PRO A 205 19.44 4.71 1.90
N ILE A 206 19.46 5.75 2.75
CA ILE A 206 19.60 5.61 4.22
C ILE A 206 18.47 4.78 4.84
N SER A 207 17.25 4.89 4.29
CA SER A 207 16.08 4.13 4.73
C SER A 207 16.26 2.62 4.61
N SER A 208 17.14 2.17 3.70
CA SER A 208 17.45 0.76 3.50
C SER A 208 18.63 0.27 4.33
N ILE A 209 19.39 1.13 5.02
CA ILE A 209 20.61 0.76 5.75
C ILE A 209 20.26 0.40 7.19
N ASP A 210 20.69 -0.78 7.65
CA ASP A 210 20.32 -1.31 8.97
C ASP A 210 21.49 -1.43 9.95
N THR A 211 22.73 -1.34 9.46
CA THR A 211 23.94 -1.36 10.28
C THR A 211 24.92 -0.28 9.86
N THR A 212 25.83 0.09 10.77
CA THR A 212 26.89 1.08 10.54
C THR A 212 28.27 0.42 10.40
N ASP A 213 28.30 -0.86 10.03
CA ASP A 213 29.55 -1.66 10.01
C ASP A 213 30.45 -1.27 8.85
N GLU A 214 29.83 -0.95 7.70
CA GLU A 214 30.50 -0.42 6.52
C GLU A 214 30.66 1.11 6.65
N GLU A 215 31.83 1.64 6.31
CA GLU A 215 32.10 3.07 6.42
C GLU A 215 31.69 3.82 5.14
N PRO A 216 30.94 4.93 5.26
CA PRO A 216 30.52 5.73 4.13
C PRO A 216 31.69 6.52 3.54
N LYS A 217 31.72 6.60 2.21
CA LYS A 217 32.66 7.37 1.41
C LYS A 217 32.06 8.66 0.87
N LYS A 218 30.78 8.66 0.49
CA LYS A 218 30.05 9.88 0.13
C LYS A 218 28.62 9.90 0.67
N VAL A 219 28.07 11.10 0.80
CA VAL A 219 26.64 11.33 1.06
C VAL A 219 26.03 12.15 -0.06
N TYR A 220 24.79 11.83 -0.38
CA TYR A 220 23.97 12.50 -1.36
C TYR A 220 22.66 12.93 -0.70
N ILE A 221 22.20 14.15 -0.99
CA ILE A 221 20.87 14.62 -0.60
C ILE A 221 20.08 14.92 -1.87
N TYR A 222 18.83 14.47 -1.88
CA TYR A 222 17.88 14.73 -2.95
C TYR A 222 16.64 15.41 -2.39
N GLU A 223 16.18 16.46 -3.06
CA GLU A 223 14.86 17.04 -2.85
C GLU A 223 13.95 16.63 -4.00
N SER A 224 12.85 15.95 -3.66
CA SER A 224 11.96 15.25 -4.61
C SER A 224 12.72 14.21 -5.47
N SER A 225 13.37 14.65 -6.54
CA SER A 225 14.14 13.80 -7.46
C SER A 225 15.42 14.47 -7.96
N ARG A 226 15.72 15.71 -7.51
CA ARG A 226 16.92 16.44 -7.89
C ARG A 226 17.99 16.25 -6.84
N LYS A 227 19.19 15.86 -7.26
CA LYS A 227 20.38 15.88 -6.38
C LYS A 227 20.73 17.33 -6.05
N VAL A 228 20.72 17.66 -4.77
CA VAL A 228 21.00 19.00 -4.25
C VAL A 228 22.34 19.06 -3.51
N LEU A 229 22.83 17.91 -3.01
CA LEU A 229 24.14 17.80 -2.38
C LEU A 229 24.85 16.50 -2.78
N GLU A 230 26.17 16.60 -2.95
CA GLU A 230 27.13 15.49 -2.97
C GLU A 230 28.36 15.92 -2.17
N SER A 231 28.78 15.12 -1.19
CA SER A 231 29.98 15.41 -0.40
C SER A 231 30.78 14.14 -0.12
N GLN A 232 32.10 14.28 -0.06
CA GLN A 232 33.01 13.23 0.42
C GLN A 232 32.90 13.14 1.94
N ILE A 233 32.89 11.92 2.46
CA ILE A 233 32.64 11.63 3.86
C ILE A 233 33.71 10.69 4.41
N LYS A 234 34.10 10.91 5.67
CA LYS A 234 35.12 10.09 6.36
C LYS A 234 34.55 9.02 7.30
N GLY A 235 33.24 9.07 7.54
CA GLY A 235 32.53 8.13 8.40
C GLY A 235 31.14 8.62 8.78
N TRP A 236 30.40 7.81 9.54
CA TRP A 236 28.99 8.06 9.87
C TRP A 236 28.70 9.40 10.58
N TYR A 237 29.60 9.88 11.42
CA TYR A 237 29.46 11.20 12.06
C TYR A 237 29.46 12.34 11.06
N ASP A 238 30.27 12.20 10.01
CA ASP A 238 30.47 13.19 8.98
C ASP A 238 29.28 13.21 8.00
N VAL A 239 28.63 12.05 7.77
CA VAL A 239 27.29 11.99 7.15
C VAL A 239 26.31 12.86 7.92
N LEU A 240 26.18 12.63 9.24
CA LEU A 240 25.21 13.34 10.07
C LEU A 240 25.47 14.85 10.10
N SER A 241 26.72 15.27 10.32
CA SER A 241 27.04 16.70 10.33
C SER A 241 26.76 17.34 8.97
N THR A 242 27.10 16.67 7.87
CA THR A 242 26.85 17.20 6.51
C THR A 242 25.35 17.37 6.24
N VAL A 243 24.52 16.40 6.63
CA VAL A 243 23.06 16.48 6.47
C VAL A 243 22.47 17.61 7.33
N LEU A 244 22.90 17.73 8.58
CA LEU A 244 22.42 18.80 9.47
C LEU A 244 22.84 20.18 8.98
N GLU A 245 24.08 20.32 8.50
CA GLU A 245 24.59 21.56 7.92
C GLU A 245 23.80 21.97 6.68
N TYR A 246 23.52 21.02 5.78
CA TYR A 246 22.65 21.24 4.63
C TYR A 246 21.29 21.80 5.04
N LEU A 247 20.61 21.15 5.99
CA LEU A 247 19.28 21.56 6.44
C LEU A 247 19.31 22.95 7.09
N LEU A 248 20.32 23.26 7.91
CA LEU A 248 20.46 24.58 8.54
C LEU A 248 20.59 25.72 7.51
N ILE A 249 21.13 25.42 6.33
CA ILE A 249 21.35 26.38 5.24
C ILE A 249 20.15 26.44 4.29
N ALA A 250 19.65 25.28 3.84
CA ALA A 250 18.74 25.17 2.71
C ALA A 250 17.26 25.02 3.11
N ALA A 251 16.98 24.47 4.30
CA ALA A 251 15.61 24.24 4.71
C ALA A 251 14.96 25.54 5.24
N ASP A 252 13.68 25.70 4.94
CA ASP A 252 12.83 26.70 5.58
C ASP A 252 12.44 26.20 6.98
N LEU A 253 13.09 26.76 8.01
CA LEU A 253 13.03 26.27 9.39
C LEU A 253 12.36 27.28 10.30
N ARG A 254 11.46 26.81 11.17
CA ARG A 254 10.99 27.60 12.32
C ARG A 254 12.14 27.85 13.30
N GLU A 255 12.03 28.89 14.14
CA GLU A 255 13.09 29.21 15.12
C GLU A 255 13.42 28.05 16.06
N GLU A 256 12.40 27.32 16.53
CA GLU A 256 12.56 26.16 17.40
C GLU A 256 13.33 25.03 16.69
N GLU A 257 12.94 24.69 15.46
CA GLU A 257 13.62 23.66 14.64
C GLU A 257 15.07 24.04 14.36
N ARG A 258 15.31 25.32 14.03
CA ARG A 258 16.67 25.84 13.82
C ARG A 258 17.52 25.69 15.08
N LYS A 259 16.96 25.95 16.26
CA LYS A 259 17.65 25.81 17.55
C LYS A 259 17.94 24.34 17.87
N GLU A 260 16.99 23.45 17.63
CA GLU A 260 17.15 22.01 17.81
C GLU A 260 18.23 21.45 16.88
N LEU A 261 18.15 21.73 15.58
CA LEU A 261 19.14 21.29 14.59
C LEU A 261 20.53 21.87 14.87
N SER A 262 20.63 23.13 15.29
CA SER A 262 21.92 23.75 15.66
C SER A 262 22.53 23.07 16.88
N THR A 263 21.70 22.70 17.85
CA THR A 263 22.14 21.94 19.04
C THR A 263 22.62 20.55 18.62
N LEU A 264 21.85 19.87 17.78
CA LEU A 264 22.18 18.54 17.27
C LEU A 264 23.48 18.56 16.45
N TYR A 265 23.68 19.58 15.60
CA TYR A 265 24.91 19.77 14.83
C TYR A 265 26.11 20.00 15.75
N LYS A 266 25.98 20.88 16.75
CA LYS A 266 27.03 21.18 17.74
C LYS A 266 27.48 19.94 18.52
N TYR A 267 26.55 19.03 18.83
CA TYR A 267 26.83 17.81 19.58
C TYR A 267 26.89 16.55 18.72
N SER A 268 26.85 16.67 17.38
CA SER A 268 26.84 15.54 16.44
C SER A 268 27.94 14.51 16.70
N LYS A 269 29.17 14.97 16.98
CA LYS A 269 30.33 14.11 17.30
C LYS A 269 30.22 13.33 18.61
N LYS A 270 29.26 13.67 19.49
CA LYS A 270 29.02 12.98 20.77
C LYS A 270 27.87 11.98 20.71
N ILE A 271 27.17 11.90 19.58
CA ILE A 271 26.03 10.99 19.41
C ILE A 271 26.56 9.57 19.24
N PRO A 272 26.11 8.58 20.02
CA PRO A 272 26.56 7.20 19.85
C PRO A 272 26.34 6.71 18.41
N LYS A 273 27.32 5.99 17.84
CA LYS A 273 27.31 5.57 16.42
C LYS A 273 26.05 4.79 16.07
N GLU A 274 25.60 3.94 16.99
CA GLU A 274 24.39 3.12 16.87
C GLU A 274 23.08 3.93 16.77
N LYS A 275 23.08 5.20 17.20
CA LYS A 275 21.92 6.09 17.10
C LYS A 275 21.89 6.93 15.82
N ILE A 276 22.99 7.00 15.08
CA ILE A 276 23.12 7.88 13.91
C ILE A 276 22.14 7.48 12.81
N LEU A 277 22.00 6.19 12.50
CA LEU A 277 21.06 5.74 11.47
C LEU A 277 19.61 6.08 11.80
N THR A 278 19.19 5.82 13.04
CA THR A 278 17.84 6.16 13.51
C THR A 278 17.55 7.64 13.33
N LEU A 279 18.50 8.48 13.74
CA LEU A 279 18.38 9.92 13.62
C LEU A 279 18.32 10.39 12.15
N LEU A 280 19.18 9.85 11.27
CA LEU A 280 19.14 10.17 9.84
C LEU A 280 17.82 9.75 9.19
N LYS A 281 17.27 8.58 9.56
CA LYS A 281 15.95 8.12 9.09
C LYS A 281 14.79 8.97 9.62
N GLU A 282 14.92 9.54 10.82
CA GLU A 282 13.97 10.51 11.36
C GLU A 282 14.05 11.85 10.62
N ILE A 283 15.26 12.35 10.39
CA ILE A 283 15.52 13.56 9.60
C ILE A 283 14.94 13.41 8.19
N GLU A 284 15.19 12.29 7.51
CA GLU A 284 14.67 11.99 6.17
C GLU A 284 13.14 12.16 6.10
N ARG A 285 12.44 11.59 7.08
CA ARG A 285 10.98 11.65 7.18
C ARG A 285 10.47 13.04 7.55
N HIS A 286 11.08 13.69 8.53
CA HIS A 286 10.62 14.98 9.06
C HIS A 286 10.79 16.11 8.04
N PHE A 287 11.93 16.15 7.35
CA PHE A 287 12.26 17.21 6.40
C PHE A 287 11.92 16.86 4.94
N ASN A 288 11.37 15.66 4.70
CA ASN A 288 10.99 15.17 3.37
C ASN A 288 12.13 15.28 2.33
N VAL A 289 13.36 15.02 2.77
CA VAL A 289 14.54 14.86 1.92
C VAL A 289 14.77 13.37 1.66
N ARG A 290 15.57 13.00 0.66
CA ARG A 290 16.14 11.64 0.56
C ARG A 290 17.64 11.70 0.75
N ILE A 291 18.15 10.81 1.60
CA ILE A 291 19.58 10.69 1.89
C ILE A 291 20.07 9.37 1.31
N SER A 292 21.14 9.41 0.53
CA SER A 292 21.81 8.20 0.04
C SER A 292 23.30 8.23 0.37
N ILE A 293 23.87 7.06 0.57
CA ILE A 293 25.25 6.84 1.00
C ILE A 293 25.98 6.04 -0.06
N GLU A 294 27.18 6.48 -0.41
CA GLU A 294 28.13 5.66 -1.15
C GLU A 294 29.12 5.02 -0.20
N PHE A 295 29.26 3.70 -0.31
CA PHE A 295 30.22 2.92 0.45
C PHE A 295 31.49 2.67 -0.37
N SER A 296 32.56 2.29 0.32
CA SER A 296 33.89 2.05 -0.26
C SER A 296 34.02 0.68 -0.91
#